data_AF-A0A378JCM9-F1
#
_entry.id   AF-A0A378JCM9-F1
#
_cell.length_a   1.000
_cell.length_b   1.000
_cell.length_c   1.000
_cell.angle_alpha   90.00
_cell.angle_beta   90.00
_cell.angle_gamma   90.00
#
_symmetry.space_group_name_H-M   'P 1'
#
loop_
_entity.id
_entity.type
_entity.pdbx_description
1 polymer ?
#
loop_
_entity_poly.entity_id
_entity_poly.type
_entity_poly.pdbx_seq_one_letter_code
_entity_poly.pdbx_strand_id
1 'polypeptide(L)'
;MYQYNPSFHVKIWLSNDPAVFMNLENQIRLIEMREKNPHDLIHLVFDSTLLTHASVQALHEFSKENNIALIDAHTVDEKLVLGNEKKLYSFYKEEVSNLNAGGNLGVASDILRWLSPVFRKGTYTDFDVPINTQNIPSHISVEMPLLLNIGSLKIGKKEFILANNDFVAIVDEVAAKNEIDRVQSGLLAKLTRYDTDFIERTENELIADSFINRYLIKLMKNRSESLYISKSKEIVSPNASNSSLNLRAYIHEVMTNKIAFLNFKKATPKETYQEVINRLRKELQSQLSLVKYLFFNKEYFLIKHILEANDDKFLSYLMQKEHDLYLKSIVICTTGPIQIASALFNGYVTSIDKFRKDIQPISFNHYGLQNAFCSQNSIPLHENVFGMLKFLGVEDGELNDSSWLNTGKKLQASRIKQLSMRQQELALSLPVSFSAVKNNLEAYLISSDRVLNEKNQRKVNTLKLILNCFQENEFDILQFKKVLLNIEHQSKDIYTLGLIEDLKKLCHEAVIFSLVKDKKLKLAPSSSQPIQSSHNNIRTIKQYVHDLITWPK
;
A
#
# COMPACT_ATOMS: atom_id res chain seq x y z
N MET A 1 20.61 23.28 2.27
CA MET A 1 20.47 21.85 1.92
C MET A 1 20.34 21.06 3.20
N TYR A 2 19.36 20.16 3.26
CA TYR A 2 19.06 19.29 4.39
C TYR A 2 19.61 17.89 4.14
N GLN A 3 19.76 17.09 5.19
CA GLN A 3 20.28 15.72 5.08
C GLN A 3 19.16 14.72 5.35
N TYR A 4 18.67 14.08 4.30
CA TYR A 4 17.64 13.05 4.39
C TYR A 4 18.27 11.67 4.60
N ASN A 5 17.78 10.93 5.59
CA ASN A 5 18.22 9.57 5.87
C ASN A 5 17.12 8.56 5.46
N PRO A 6 17.35 7.72 4.43
CA PRO A 6 16.36 6.79 3.92
C PRO A 6 16.21 5.51 4.76
N SER A 7 17.05 5.26 5.77
CA SER A 7 17.07 4.02 6.56
C SER A 7 16.11 4.02 7.75
N PHE A 8 15.34 5.10 7.96
CA PHE A 8 14.34 5.21 9.01
C PHE A 8 12.94 5.15 8.41
N HIS A 9 12.15 4.18 8.83
CA HIS A 9 10.83 3.91 8.26
C HIS A 9 9.74 3.93 9.31
N VAL A 10 8.56 4.38 8.88
CA VAL A 10 7.34 4.32 9.66
C VAL A 10 6.27 3.64 8.81
N LYS A 11 5.64 2.61 9.39
CA LYS A 11 4.44 1.96 8.87
C LYS A 11 3.30 2.20 9.85
N ILE A 12 2.08 2.42 9.36
CA ILE A 12 0.90 2.58 10.21
C ILE A 12 -0.09 1.47 9.86
N TRP A 13 -0.50 0.69 10.86
CA TRP A 13 -1.54 -0.31 10.70
C TRP A 13 -2.53 -0.23 11.85
N LEU A 14 -3.77 0.10 11.51
CA LEU A 14 -4.89 0.12 12.43
C LEU A 14 -5.80 -1.06 12.06
N SER A 15 -5.97 -2.02 12.96
CA SER A 15 -6.79 -3.20 12.66
C SER A 15 -8.27 -2.88 12.74
N ASN A 16 -9.04 -3.43 11.81
CA ASN A 16 -10.51 -3.45 11.89
C ASN A 16 -11.06 -4.74 12.51
N ASP A 17 -10.20 -5.69 12.85
CA ASP A 17 -10.53 -6.95 13.52
C ASP A 17 -9.73 -7.04 14.83
N PRO A 18 -10.38 -6.93 16.00
CA PRO A 18 -9.70 -6.98 17.29
C PRO A 18 -8.92 -8.26 17.55
N ALA A 19 -9.28 -9.37 16.90
CA ALA A 19 -8.61 -10.66 17.06
C ALA A 19 -7.33 -10.78 16.20
N VAL A 20 -7.14 -9.90 15.21
CA VAL A 20 -6.05 -9.98 14.24
C VAL A 20 -5.24 -8.69 14.29
N PHE A 21 -4.01 -8.74 14.82
CA PHE A 21 -3.18 -7.54 14.91
C PHE A 21 -2.81 -6.98 13.53
N MET A 22 -2.58 -7.86 12.56
CA MET A 22 -2.24 -7.54 11.17
C MET A 22 -2.58 -8.73 10.29
N ASN A 23 -3.09 -8.50 9.09
CA ASN A 23 -3.37 -9.58 8.16
C ASN A 23 -2.08 -10.22 7.61
N LEU A 24 -2.19 -11.44 7.08
CA LEU A 24 -1.04 -12.21 6.58
C LEU A 24 -0.28 -11.49 5.45
N GLU A 25 -0.99 -10.79 4.56
CA GLU A 25 -0.38 -10.06 3.44
C GLU A 25 0.59 -8.97 3.93
N ASN A 26 0.15 -8.15 4.90
CA ASN A 26 0.96 -7.07 5.45
C ASN A 26 2.05 -7.57 6.40
N GLN A 27 1.85 -8.70 7.08
CA GLN A 27 2.92 -9.37 7.82
C GLN A 27 4.05 -9.81 6.87
N ILE A 28 3.70 -10.48 5.75
CA ILE A 28 4.67 -10.91 4.74
C ILE A 28 5.41 -9.71 4.16
N ARG A 29 4.71 -8.63 3.78
CA ARG A 29 5.33 -7.39 3.25
C ARG A 29 6.31 -6.76 4.24
N LEU A 30 6.00 -6.77 5.53
CA LEU A 30 6.87 -6.19 6.55
C LEU A 30 8.12 -7.04 6.80
N ILE A 31 7.98 -8.37 6.79
CA ILE A 31 9.12 -9.30 6.88
C ILE A 31 9.99 -9.17 5.63
N GLU A 32 9.39 -9.09 4.43
CA GLU A 32 10.07 -8.88 3.17
C GLU A 32 10.92 -7.59 3.19
N MET A 33 10.32 -6.50 3.67
CA MET A 33 11.02 -5.22 3.85
C MET A 33 12.20 -5.36 4.82
N ARG A 34 12.04 -6.08 5.94
CA ARG A 34 13.12 -6.34 6.90
C ARG A 34 14.24 -7.20 6.29
N GLU A 35 13.90 -8.24 5.54
CA GLU A 35 14.89 -9.10 4.87
C GLU A 35 15.69 -8.35 3.81
N LYS A 36 15.04 -7.45 3.06
CA LYS A 36 15.72 -6.54 2.12
C LYS A 36 16.54 -5.47 2.84
N ASN A 37 16.10 -4.96 3.97
CA ASN A 37 16.75 -3.85 4.66
C ASN A 37 17.11 -4.26 6.10
N PRO A 38 18.09 -5.16 6.30
CA PRO A 38 18.35 -5.78 7.60
C PRO A 38 18.87 -4.80 8.66
N HIS A 39 19.45 -3.67 8.24
CA HIS A 39 20.03 -2.66 9.13
C HIS A 39 19.14 -1.43 9.35
N ASP A 40 18.05 -1.32 8.60
CA ASP A 40 17.14 -0.18 8.71
C ASP A 40 16.32 -0.23 10.00
N LEU A 41 15.93 0.95 10.52
CA LEU A 41 15.03 1.03 11.67
C LEU A 41 13.59 1.14 11.17
N ILE A 42 12.77 0.16 11.53
CA ILE A 42 11.36 0.09 11.12
C ILE A 42 10.50 0.33 12.36
N HIS A 43 9.70 1.39 12.33
CA HIS A 43 8.66 1.65 13.31
C HIS A 43 7.31 1.21 12.78
N LEU A 44 6.52 0.54 13.62
CA LEU A 44 5.14 0.18 13.35
C LEU A 44 4.22 0.88 14.35
N VAL A 45 3.40 1.78 13.83
CA VAL A 45 2.34 2.44 14.58
C VAL A 45 1.09 1.56 14.55
N PHE A 46 0.54 1.27 15.72
CA PHE A 46 -0.71 0.53 15.92
C PHE A 46 -1.54 1.22 16.99
N ASP A 47 -2.80 0.83 17.18
CA ASP A 47 -3.60 1.29 18.32
C ASP A 47 -3.99 0.08 19.18
N SER A 48 -3.54 0.06 20.43
CA SER A 48 -3.82 -1.05 21.34
C SER A 48 -5.29 -1.20 21.69
N THR A 49 -6.08 -0.12 21.62
CA THR A 49 -7.52 -0.14 21.93
C THR A 49 -8.35 -0.81 20.84
N LEU A 50 -7.80 -0.95 19.64
CA LEU A 50 -8.42 -1.68 18.54
C LEU A 50 -8.22 -3.20 18.62
N LEU A 51 -7.43 -3.68 19.58
CA LEU A 51 -6.98 -5.07 19.64
C LEU A 51 -7.34 -5.74 20.96
N THR A 52 -7.52 -7.06 20.92
CA THR A 52 -7.55 -7.87 22.15
C THR A 52 -6.15 -7.99 22.75
N HIS A 53 -6.07 -8.26 24.06
CA HIS A 53 -4.80 -8.48 24.76
C HIS A 53 -3.95 -9.59 24.09
N ALA A 54 -4.59 -10.68 23.64
CA ALA A 54 -3.89 -11.77 22.95
C ALA A 54 -3.27 -11.31 21.63
N SER A 55 -3.99 -10.50 20.85
CA SER A 55 -3.49 -9.94 19.59
C SER A 55 -2.36 -8.93 19.82
N VAL A 56 -2.42 -8.13 20.89
CA VAL A 56 -1.31 -7.24 21.30
C VAL A 56 -0.07 -8.06 21.67
N GLN A 57 -0.23 -9.14 22.44
CA GLN A 57 0.90 -10.03 22.77
C GLN A 57 1.51 -10.65 21.51
N ALA A 58 0.68 -11.15 20.58
CA ALA A 58 1.14 -11.69 19.31
C ALA A 58 1.91 -10.64 18.47
N LEU A 59 1.45 -9.38 18.47
CA LEU A 59 2.17 -8.27 17.83
C LEU A 59 3.55 -8.01 18.47
N HIS A 60 3.65 -8.05 19.80
CA HIS A 60 4.94 -7.90 20.49
C HIS A 60 5.92 -9.02 20.15
N GLU A 61 5.44 -10.27 20.11
CA GLU A 61 6.24 -11.43 19.71
C GLU A 61 6.72 -11.30 18.26
N PHE A 62 5.80 -10.98 17.33
CA PHE A 62 6.11 -10.73 15.93
C PHE A 62 7.14 -9.61 15.75
N SER A 63 7.00 -8.52 16.50
CA SER A 63 7.87 -7.36 16.39
C SER A 63 9.26 -7.63 16.95
N LYS A 64 9.35 -8.40 18.04
CA LYS A 64 10.63 -8.85 18.60
C LYS A 64 11.38 -9.75 17.62
N GLU A 65 10.71 -10.73 17.02
CA GLU A 65 11.31 -11.68 16.05
C GLU A 65 11.87 -10.97 14.81
N ASN A 66 11.25 -9.86 14.41
CA ASN A 66 11.59 -9.13 13.18
C ASN A 66 12.30 -7.78 13.41
N ASN A 67 12.68 -7.49 14.66
CA ASN A 67 13.34 -6.24 15.06
C ASN A 67 12.55 -5.00 14.59
N ILE A 68 11.28 -4.91 14.97
CA ILE A 68 10.37 -3.81 14.65
C ILE A 68 10.08 -3.04 15.93
N ALA A 69 10.24 -1.71 15.88
CA ALA A 69 9.92 -0.83 17.00
C ALA A 69 8.43 -0.46 16.99
N LEU A 70 7.73 -0.75 18.08
CA LEU A 70 6.29 -0.46 18.18
C LEU A 70 6.02 0.95 18.71
N ILE A 71 4.99 1.60 18.17
CA ILE A 71 4.45 2.88 18.64
C ILE A 71 2.95 2.71 18.82
N ASP A 72 2.48 2.84 20.07
CA ASP A 72 1.04 2.79 20.35
C ASP A 72 0.42 4.18 20.19
N ALA A 73 -0.41 4.34 19.16
CA ALA A 73 -1.15 5.55 18.83
C ALA A 73 -2.08 6.01 19.96
N HIS A 74 -2.57 5.10 20.81
CA HIS A 74 -3.38 5.45 21.97
C HIS A 74 -2.62 6.31 22.99
N THR A 75 -1.29 6.16 23.04
CA THR A 75 -0.42 6.85 24.02
C THR A 75 0.25 8.11 23.47
N VAL A 76 -0.04 8.47 22.21
CA VAL A 76 0.64 9.58 21.52
C VAL A 76 0.22 10.95 22.08
N ASP A 77 -0.99 11.08 22.63
CA ASP A 77 -1.56 12.34 23.16
C ASP A 77 -0.60 13.04 24.13
N GLU A 78 0.01 12.28 25.04
CA GLU A 78 0.92 12.77 26.08
C GLU A 78 2.18 13.43 25.52
N LYS A 79 2.54 13.13 24.27
CA LYS A 79 3.74 13.62 23.58
C LYS A 79 3.44 14.79 22.63
N LEU A 80 2.17 15.16 22.45
CA LEU A 80 1.77 16.24 21.57
C LEU A 80 1.95 17.60 22.26
N VAL A 81 2.71 18.48 21.61
CA VAL A 81 2.99 19.82 22.13
C VAL A 81 2.15 20.87 21.41
N LEU A 82 1.94 20.73 20.10
CA LEU A 82 1.30 21.76 19.28
C LEU A 82 -0.23 21.68 19.33
N GLY A 83 -0.88 22.85 19.28
CA GLY A 83 -2.34 22.94 19.36
C GLY A 83 -3.06 22.27 18.18
N ASN A 84 -2.50 22.35 16.97
CA ASN A 84 -3.07 21.69 15.79
C ASN A 84 -2.95 20.17 15.87
N GLU A 85 -1.82 19.64 16.34
CA GLU A 85 -1.64 18.21 16.56
C GLU A 85 -2.66 17.65 17.55
N LYS A 86 -2.90 18.34 18.68
CA LYS A 86 -3.90 17.91 19.67
C LYS A 86 -5.32 17.86 19.09
N LYS A 87 -5.68 18.85 18.26
CA LYS A 87 -6.98 18.85 17.56
C LYS A 87 -7.07 17.75 16.50
N LEU A 88 -6.00 17.51 15.76
CA LEU A 88 -5.95 16.39 14.82
C LEU A 88 -6.09 15.06 15.54
N TYR A 89 -5.43 14.93 16.69
CA TYR A 89 -5.52 13.73 17.52
C TYR A 89 -6.93 13.51 18.09
N SER A 90 -7.70 14.57 18.40
CA SER A 90 -9.12 14.39 18.75
C SER A 90 -9.93 13.85 17.58
N PHE A 91 -9.70 14.33 16.35
CA PHE A 91 -10.33 13.74 15.16
C PHE A 91 -9.90 12.29 14.93
N TYR A 92 -8.63 11.96 15.12
CA TYR A 92 -8.15 10.57 15.10
C TYR A 92 -8.96 9.68 16.05
N LYS A 93 -9.12 10.12 17.32
CA LYS A 93 -9.93 9.40 18.31
C LYS A 93 -11.39 9.25 17.87
N GLU A 94 -11.98 10.29 17.27
CA GLU A 94 -13.33 10.24 16.71
C GLU A 94 -13.46 9.23 15.56
N GLU A 95 -12.50 9.18 14.64
CA GLU A 95 -12.51 8.19 13.54
C GLU A 95 -12.47 6.75 14.09
N VAL A 96 -11.59 6.50 15.05
CA VAL A 96 -11.40 5.17 15.67
C VAL A 96 -12.60 4.76 16.52
N SER A 97 -13.24 5.68 17.25
CA SER A 97 -14.40 5.36 18.08
C SER A 97 -15.69 5.16 17.27
N ASN A 98 -15.73 5.60 16.01
CA ASN A 98 -16.95 5.61 15.19
C ASN A 98 -16.85 4.72 13.93
N LEU A 99 -16.08 3.63 13.94
CA LEU A 99 -15.91 2.77 12.75
C LEU A 99 -17.22 2.21 12.17
N ASN A 100 -18.26 2.05 12.99
CA ASN A 100 -19.60 1.62 12.55
C ASN A 100 -20.55 2.79 12.22
N ALA A 101 -20.07 4.03 12.34
CA ALA A 101 -20.85 5.27 12.23
C ALA A 101 -20.09 6.33 11.42
N GLY A 102 -19.44 5.94 10.32
CA GLY A 102 -18.75 6.84 9.38
C GLY A 102 -17.26 7.08 9.65
N GLY A 103 -16.76 6.60 10.78
CA GLY A 103 -15.33 6.55 11.11
C GLY A 103 -14.54 5.71 10.11
N ASN A 104 -13.32 6.15 9.78
CA ASN A 104 -12.52 5.54 8.73
C ASN A 104 -11.04 5.41 9.11
N LEU A 105 -10.52 4.18 9.04
CA LEU A 105 -9.12 3.89 9.39
C LEU A 105 -8.10 4.51 8.42
N GLY A 106 -8.48 4.75 7.15
CA GLY A 106 -7.66 5.49 6.20
C GLY A 106 -7.48 6.95 6.64
N VAL A 107 -8.57 7.61 7.06
CA VAL A 107 -8.53 8.97 7.62
C VAL A 107 -7.71 9.00 8.92
N ALA A 108 -7.91 8.02 9.80
CA ALA A 108 -7.11 7.91 11.03
C ALA A 108 -5.60 7.75 10.74
N SER A 109 -5.23 6.90 9.77
CA SER A 109 -3.84 6.74 9.32
C SER A 109 -3.26 8.01 8.68
N ASP A 110 -4.05 8.69 7.85
CA ASP A 110 -3.69 9.98 7.28
C ASP A 110 -3.43 11.03 8.35
N ILE A 111 -4.20 11.06 9.44
CA ILE A 111 -3.96 11.98 10.55
C ILE A 111 -2.65 11.64 11.26
N LEU A 112 -2.45 10.37 11.62
CA LEU A 112 -1.30 9.93 12.41
C LEU A 112 0.04 10.26 11.75
N ARG A 113 0.16 10.14 10.42
CA ARG A 113 1.42 10.43 9.70
C ARG A 113 1.83 11.92 9.75
N TRP A 114 0.95 12.82 10.19
CA TRP A 114 1.25 14.26 10.37
C TRP A 114 1.43 14.67 11.84
N LEU A 115 1.48 13.72 12.78
CA LEU A 115 1.78 13.99 14.19
C LEU A 115 3.27 13.78 14.47
N SER A 116 3.89 14.71 15.21
CA SER A 116 5.33 14.73 15.47
C SER A 116 5.86 13.47 16.16
N PRO A 117 5.15 12.79 17.08
CA PRO A 117 5.64 11.54 17.63
C PRO A 117 5.76 10.42 16.59
N VAL A 118 5.09 10.57 15.43
CA VAL A 118 5.11 9.64 14.30
C VAL A 118 6.09 10.10 13.23
N PHE A 119 5.94 11.29 12.64
CA PHE A 119 6.80 11.70 11.52
C PHE A 119 8.27 11.91 11.91
N ARG A 120 8.57 12.18 13.19
CA ARG A 120 9.96 12.26 13.68
C ARG A 120 10.70 10.92 13.65
N LYS A 121 10.00 9.82 13.39
CA LYS A 121 10.56 8.45 13.43
C LYS A 121 11.11 7.98 12.10
N GLY A 122 10.91 8.74 11.02
CA GLY A 122 11.42 8.44 9.69
C GLY A 122 10.39 8.68 8.60
N THR A 123 10.64 8.09 7.44
CA THR A 123 9.76 8.16 6.28
C THR A 123 8.54 7.27 6.48
N TYR A 124 7.37 7.89 6.52
CA TYR A 124 6.11 7.16 6.43
C TYR A 124 6.00 6.54 5.04
N THR A 125 5.56 5.28 4.97
CA THR A 125 5.22 4.58 3.73
C THR A 125 4.02 3.64 3.94
N ASP A 126 3.11 3.55 2.97
CA ASP A 126 2.06 2.52 2.96
C ASP A 126 2.67 1.11 2.91
N PHE A 127 1.92 0.08 3.33
CA PHE A 127 2.44 -1.30 3.37
C PHE A 127 2.72 -1.90 1.99
N ASP A 128 2.01 -1.43 0.97
CA ASP A 128 2.15 -1.88 -0.41
C ASP A 128 3.27 -1.14 -1.17
N VAL A 129 3.96 -0.18 -0.55
CA VAL A 129 5.16 0.46 -1.10
C VAL A 129 6.39 -0.41 -0.79
N PRO A 130 7.00 -1.08 -1.79
CA PRO A 130 8.23 -1.84 -1.61
C PRO A 130 9.40 -0.90 -1.38
N ILE A 131 10.27 -1.28 -0.45
CA ILE A 131 11.41 -0.47 -0.04
C ILE A 131 12.71 -1.25 -0.21
N ASN A 132 13.68 -0.63 -0.86
CA ASN A 132 15.04 -1.15 -0.96
C ASN A 132 16.06 0.00 -0.84
N THR A 133 16.69 0.08 0.33
CA THR A 133 17.68 1.11 0.68
C THR A 133 19.12 0.58 0.63
N GLN A 134 19.32 -0.70 0.32
CA GLN A 134 20.65 -1.36 0.37
C GLN A 134 21.73 -0.63 -0.42
N ASN A 135 21.36 -0.07 -1.57
CA ASN A 135 22.30 0.56 -2.52
C ASN A 135 22.24 2.09 -2.47
N ILE A 136 21.71 2.66 -1.39
CA ILE A 136 21.46 4.10 -1.26
C ILE A 136 22.39 4.69 -0.20
N PRO A 137 22.95 5.89 -0.41
CA PRO A 137 23.70 6.57 0.62
C PRO A 137 22.91 6.73 1.92
N SER A 138 23.58 6.62 3.06
CA SER A 138 22.95 6.81 4.37
C SER A 138 22.37 8.20 4.58
N HIS A 139 22.89 9.19 3.84
CA HIS A 139 22.38 10.56 3.82
C HIS A 139 22.37 11.08 2.38
N ILE A 140 21.26 11.71 2.01
CA ILE A 140 21.04 12.33 0.71
C ILE A 140 20.82 13.82 0.94
N SER A 141 21.60 14.64 0.23
CA SER A 141 21.42 16.09 0.26
C SER A 141 20.16 16.47 -0.50
N VAL A 142 19.23 17.13 0.19
CA VAL A 142 17.96 17.59 -0.39
C VAL A 142 17.77 19.09 -0.21
N GLU A 143 16.98 19.70 -1.09
CA GLU A 143 16.77 21.15 -1.10
C GLU A 143 15.62 21.58 -0.17
N MET A 144 14.68 20.67 0.08
CA MET A 144 13.47 20.94 0.86
C MET A 144 13.45 20.14 2.17
N PRO A 145 12.89 20.70 3.26
CA PRO A 145 12.86 20.07 4.57
C PRO A 145 11.74 19.03 4.71
N LEU A 146 10.93 18.85 3.67
CA LEU A 146 9.81 17.93 3.57
C LEU A 146 9.82 17.31 2.17
N LEU A 147 9.56 16.01 2.09
CA LEU A 147 9.51 15.23 0.87
C LEU A 147 8.20 14.43 0.78
N LEU A 148 7.66 14.29 -0.44
CA LEU A 148 6.41 13.60 -0.76
C LEU A 148 6.52 12.79 -2.06
N ASN A 149 5.62 11.82 -2.24
CA ASN A 149 5.39 11.22 -3.55
C ASN A 149 4.67 12.21 -4.47
N ILE A 150 5.43 12.97 -5.25
CA ILE A 150 4.86 13.95 -6.20
C ILE A 150 5.20 13.54 -7.62
N GLY A 151 4.14 13.26 -8.39
CA GLY A 151 4.16 13.22 -9.85
C GLY A 151 3.54 14.49 -10.45
N SER A 152 3.59 14.60 -11.76
CA SER A 152 2.82 15.65 -12.45
C SER A 152 2.42 15.25 -13.85
N LEU A 153 1.30 15.82 -14.30
CA LEU A 153 0.87 15.76 -15.69
C LEU A 153 1.13 17.11 -16.35
N LYS A 154 2.00 17.10 -17.36
CA LYS A 154 2.31 18.28 -18.15
C LYS A 154 1.22 18.55 -19.18
N ILE A 155 0.63 19.74 -19.11
CA ILE A 155 -0.46 20.19 -19.99
C ILE A 155 -0.07 21.57 -20.56
N GLY A 156 0.58 21.57 -21.72
CA GLY A 156 1.07 22.79 -22.35
C GLY A 156 2.12 23.50 -21.48
N LYS A 157 1.80 24.70 -20.99
CA LYS A 157 2.64 25.50 -20.07
C LYS A 157 2.29 25.31 -18.59
N LYS A 158 1.31 24.45 -18.30
CA LYS A 158 0.84 24.14 -16.96
C LYS A 158 1.26 22.73 -16.56
N GLU A 159 1.32 22.51 -15.26
CA GLU A 159 1.54 21.22 -14.62
C GLU A 159 0.37 20.96 -13.67
N PHE A 160 -0.27 19.81 -13.84
CA PHE A 160 -1.25 19.29 -12.89
C PHE A 160 -0.49 18.45 -11.84
N ILE A 161 -0.62 18.83 -10.58
CA ILE A 161 0.15 18.28 -9.45
C ILE A 161 -0.56 17.02 -8.95
N LEU A 162 0.19 15.92 -8.85
CA LEU A 162 -0.28 14.66 -8.29
C LEU A 162 0.54 14.37 -7.03
N ALA A 163 0.07 14.87 -5.88
CA ALA A 163 0.73 14.68 -4.60
C ALA A 163 0.05 13.54 -3.83
N ASN A 164 0.67 12.36 -3.86
CA ASN A 164 0.22 11.23 -3.06
C ASN A 164 0.86 11.26 -1.68
N ASN A 165 0.14 10.74 -0.70
CA ASN A 165 0.58 10.66 0.68
C ASN A 165 1.01 9.24 1.09
N ASP A 166 1.10 8.31 0.14
CA ASP A 166 1.55 6.94 0.31
C ASP A 166 3.00 6.85 0.80
N PHE A 167 3.80 7.89 0.62
CA PHE A 167 4.99 8.11 1.45
C PHE A 167 5.32 9.59 1.66
N VAL A 168 5.77 9.91 2.87
CA VAL A 168 6.05 11.26 3.37
C VAL A 168 7.28 11.24 4.27
N ALA A 169 8.20 12.18 4.10
CA ALA A 169 9.32 12.38 5.00
C ALA A 169 9.43 13.85 5.45
N ILE A 170 9.51 14.06 6.76
CA ILE A 170 9.91 15.34 7.34
C ILE A 170 11.40 15.26 7.66
N VAL A 171 12.21 15.91 6.83
CA VAL A 171 13.68 15.86 6.90
C VAL A 171 14.20 16.76 8.02
N ASP A 172 13.59 17.94 8.16
CA ASP A 172 13.90 18.89 9.23
C ASP A 172 12.59 19.53 9.71
N GLU A 173 12.16 19.17 10.92
CA GLU A 173 10.89 19.64 11.48
C GLU A 173 10.86 21.15 11.69
N VAL A 174 11.98 21.75 12.12
CA VAL A 174 12.05 23.18 12.43
C VAL A 174 11.92 23.98 11.15
N ALA A 175 12.62 23.55 10.10
CA ALA A 175 12.56 24.19 8.79
C ALA A 175 11.24 23.91 8.04
N ALA A 176 10.66 22.72 8.18
CA ALA A 176 9.37 22.34 7.57
C ALA A 176 8.13 22.83 8.33
N LYS A 177 8.30 23.61 9.41
CA LYS A 177 7.21 24.00 10.30
C LYS A 177 6.03 24.63 9.56
N ASN A 178 6.30 25.50 8.59
CA ASN A 178 5.25 26.19 7.85
C ASN A 178 4.45 25.23 6.97
N GLU A 179 5.13 24.29 6.32
CA GLU A 179 4.52 23.25 5.48
C GLU A 179 3.68 22.29 6.33
N ILE A 180 4.21 21.87 7.49
CA ILE A 180 3.51 21.04 8.47
C ILE A 180 2.24 21.76 8.96
N ASP A 181 2.37 23.02 9.40
CA ASP A 181 1.24 23.82 9.91
C ASP A 181 0.17 24.02 8.82
N ARG A 182 0.57 24.22 7.55
CA ARG A 182 -0.36 24.32 6.41
C ARG A 182 -1.14 23.03 6.20
N VAL A 183 -0.44 21.89 6.18
CA VAL A 183 -1.10 20.58 6.03
C VAL A 183 -2.05 20.35 7.19
N GLN A 184 -1.56 20.43 8.44
CA GLN A 184 -2.37 20.18 9.62
C GLN A 184 -3.61 21.09 9.68
N SER A 185 -3.46 22.38 9.39
CA SER A 185 -4.58 23.32 9.36
C SER A 185 -5.57 23.02 8.23
N GLY A 186 -5.07 22.62 7.05
CA GLY A 186 -5.90 22.20 5.92
C GLY A 186 -6.73 20.95 6.23
N LEU A 187 -6.10 19.94 6.84
CA LEU A 187 -6.78 18.73 7.32
C LEU A 187 -7.87 19.09 8.33
N LEU A 188 -7.55 19.88 9.35
CA LEU A 188 -8.50 20.33 10.37
C LEU A 188 -9.70 21.04 9.76
N ALA A 189 -9.49 21.93 8.78
CA ALA A 189 -10.56 22.64 8.11
C ALA A 189 -11.54 21.68 7.44
N LYS A 190 -11.04 20.67 6.71
CA LYS A 190 -11.89 19.68 6.00
C LYS A 190 -12.54 18.66 6.93
N LEU A 191 -11.84 18.25 7.98
CA LEU A 191 -12.39 17.35 9.01
C LEU A 191 -13.58 18.01 9.70
N THR A 192 -13.43 19.28 10.10
CA THR A 192 -14.46 20.08 10.77
C THR A 192 -15.63 20.40 9.84
N ARG A 193 -15.33 20.77 8.60
CA ARG A 193 -16.33 21.11 7.59
C ARG A 193 -15.87 20.64 6.22
N TYR A 194 -16.51 19.59 5.73
CA TYR A 194 -16.27 19.08 4.39
C TYR A 194 -16.70 20.12 3.35
N ASP A 195 -15.78 20.40 2.44
CA ASP A 195 -15.98 21.18 1.23
C ASP A 195 -14.85 20.83 0.26
N THR A 196 -15.05 21.05 -1.03
CA THR A 196 -14.01 20.85 -2.04
C THR A 196 -14.24 21.80 -3.21
N ASP A 197 -13.16 22.38 -3.71
CA ASP A 197 -13.13 23.23 -4.89
C ASP A 197 -12.29 22.61 -6.01
N PHE A 198 -11.99 21.32 -5.89
CA PHE A 198 -11.08 20.61 -6.77
C PHE A 198 -11.49 20.69 -8.23
N ILE A 199 -12.76 20.42 -8.51
CA ILE A 199 -13.31 20.41 -9.86
C ILE A 199 -13.31 21.84 -10.43
N GLU A 200 -13.83 22.80 -9.68
CA GLU A 200 -13.97 24.18 -10.10
C GLU A 200 -12.61 24.85 -10.35
N ARG A 201 -11.63 24.68 -9.44
CA ARG A 201 -10.28 25.23 -9.64
C ARG A 201 -9.55 24.58 -10.79
N THR A 202 -9.64 23.25 -10.91
CA THR A 202 -8.99 22.53 -12.02
C THR A 202 -9.56 22.97 -13.37
N GLU A 203 -10.88 23.13 -13.46
CA GLU A 203 -11.54 23.62 -14.67
C GLU A 203 -11.13 25.06 -15.00
N ASN A 204 -11.18 25.96 -14.01
CA ASN A 204 -10.81 27.35 -14.22
C ASN A 204 -9.36 27.51 -14.72
N GLU A 205 -8.42 26.74 -14.17
CA GLU A 205 -7.00 26.79 -14.55
C GLU A 205 -6.70 26.14 -15.90
N LEU A 206 -7.45 25.10 -16.31
CA LEU A 206 -7.17 24.33 -17.52
C LEU A 206 -8.00 24.77 -18.75
N ILE A 207 -9.23 25.26 -18.56
CA ILE A 207 -10.14 25.68 -19.66
C ILE A 207 -9.59 26.88 -20.43
N ALA A 208 -8.81 27.73 -19.76
CA ALA A 208 -8.24 28.95 -20.33
C ALA A 208 -7.27 28.69 -21.51
N ASP A 209 -6.64 27.50 -21.57
CA ASP A 209 -5.38 27.37 -22.32
C ASP A 209 -5.42 26.49 -23.60
N SER A 210 -6.41 25.63 -23.88
CA SER A 210 -6.41 24.78 -25.10
C SER A 210 -7.65 23.86 -25.33
N PHE A 211 -7.90 23.46 -26.59
CA PHE A 211 -8.85 22.39 -26.99
C PHE A 211 -8.50 21.01 -26.40
N ILE A 212 -7.20 20.69 -26.31
CA ILE A 212 -6.69 19.44 -25.72
C ILE A 212 -7.02 19.39 -24.22
N ASN A 213 -6.95 20.54 -23.54
CA ASN A 213 -7.27 20.64 -22.11
C ASN A 213 -8.75 20.36 -21.85
N ARG A 214 -9.65 20.85 -22.74
CA ARG A 214 -11.09 20.53 -22.64
C ARG A 214 -11.37 19.04 -22.83
N TYR A 215 -10.65 18.38 -23.73
CA TYR A 215 -10.75 16.94 -23.93
C TYR A 215 -10.25 16.14 -22.72
N LEU A 216 -9.13 16.55 -22.14
CA LEU A 216 -8.58 16.02 -20.88
C LEU A 216 -9.56 16.14 -19.71
N ILE A 217 -10.14 17.33 -19.50
CA ILE A 217 -11.17 17.57 -18.48
C ILE A 217 -12.35 16.64 -18.73
N LYS A 218 -12.79 16.47 -19.99
CA LYS A 218 -13.87 15.53 -20.33
C LYS A 218 -13.52 14.09 -19.98
N LEU A 219 -12.27 13.66 -20.20
CA LEU A 219 -11.79 12.34 -19.79
C LEU A 219 -11.74 12.19 -18.26
N MET A 220 -11.26 13.20 -17.53
CA MET A 220 -11.27 13.21 -16.06
C MET A 220 -12.70 13.20 -15.50
N LYS A 221 -13.64 13.93 -16.12
CA LYS A 221 -15.07 13.93 -15.78
C LYS A 221 -15.76 12.60 -16.09
N ASN A 222 -15.28 11.86 -17.08
CA ASN A 222 -15.77 10.51 -17.38
C ASN A 222 -15.34 9.47 -16.33
N ARG A 223 -14.42 9.82 -15.42
CA ARG A 223 -14.06 8.99 -14.28
C ARG A 223 -15.12 9.12 -13.19
N SER A 224 -15.52 7.99 -12.61
CA SER A 224 -16.52 7.93 -11.55
C SER A 224 -16.11 8.79 -10.34
N GLU A 225 -14.82 8.84 -9.98
CA GLU A 225 -14.35 9.57 -8.80
C GLU A 225 -14.54 11.09 -8.91
N SER A 226 -14.25 11.70 -10.07
CA SER A 226 -14.42 13.15 -10.27
C SER A 226 -15.89 13.56 -10.16
N LEU A 227 -16.79 12.72 -10.70
CA LEU A 227 -18.24 12.92 -10.59
C LEU A 227 -18.69 12.88 -9.12
N TYR A 228 -18.16 11.94 -8.33
CA TYR A 228 -18.57 11.77 -6.94
C TYR A 228 -17.94 12.80 -6.00
N ILE A 229 -16.79 13.40 -6.36
CA ILE A 229 -16.29 14.61 -5.69
C ILE A 229 -17.33 15.73 -5.83
N SER A 230 -17.82 16.01 -7.04
CA SER A 230 -18.86 17.02 -7.27
C SER A 230 -20.14 16.70 -6.50
N LYS A 231 -20.64 15.47 -6.59
CA LYS A 231 -21.86 15.05 -5.89
C LYS A 231 -21.72 15.12 -4.37
N SER A 232 -20.55 14.79 -3.82
CA SER A 232 -20.30 14.82 -2.37
C SER A 232 -20.45 16.21 -1.77
N LYS A 233 -20.14 17.26 -2.54
CA LYS A 233 -20.28 18.65 -2.15
C LYS A 233 -21.74 19.10 -2.04
N GLU A 234 -22.60 18.52 -2.87
CA GLU A 234 -24.03 18.85 -2.93
C GLU A 234 -24.87 18.16 -1.84
N ILE A 235 -24.27 17.21 -1.12
CA ILE A 235 -24.98 16.48 -0.06
C ILE A 235 -25.13 17.36 1.17
N VAL A 236 -26.37 17.65 1.53
CA VAL A 236 -26.73 18.32 2.78
C VAL A 236 -27.18 17.24 3.78
N SER A 237 -26.38 17.01 4.83
CA SER A 237 -26.75 16.08 5.89
C SER A 237 -27.89 16.66 6.75
N PRO A 238 -28.90 15.85 7.14
CA PRO A 238 -30.00 16.29 7.99
C PRO A 238 -29.55 16.83 9.36
N ASN A 239 -28.39 16.39 9.86
CA ASN A 239 -27.90 16.68 11.21
C ASN A 239 -27.16 18.03 11.37
N ALA A 240 -27.24 18.92 10.39
CA ALA A 240 -26.66 20.29 10.35
C ALA A 240 -25.12 20.42 10.49
N SER A 241 -24.42 19.41 11.00
CA SER A 241 -22.95 19.37 11.06
C SER A 241 -22.39 18.82 9.75
N ASN A 242 -21.73 19.69 8.99
CA ASN A 242 -21.07 19.36 7.73
C ASN A 242 -19.68 18.72 7.93
N SER A 243 -19.40 18.08 9.07
CA SER A 243 -18.12 17.40 9.27
C SER A 243 -17.96 16.23 8.30
N SER A 244 -16.72 15.92 7.95
CA SER A 244 -16.46 14.82 7.00
C SER A 244 -16.94 13.46 7.53
N LEU A 245 -16.85 13.22 8.85
CA LEU A 245 -17.34 12.01 9.51
C LEU A 245 -18.87 11.89 9.40
N ASN A 246 -19.61 12.96 9.72
CA ASN A 246 -21.08 12.95 9.63
C ASN A 246 -21.56 12.77 8.20
N LEU A 247 -20.85 13.34 7.23
CA LEU A 247 -21.15 13.12 5.82
C LEU A 247 -20.94 11.64 5.43
N ARG A 248 -19.82 11.02 5.84
CA ARG A 248 -19.60 9.58 5.61
C ARG A 248 -20.63 8.71 6.33
N ALA A 249 -21.02 9.07 7.54
CA ALA A 249 -22.05 8.36 8.30
C ALA A 249 -23.40 8.39 7.58
N TYR A 250 -23.82 9.56 7.10
CA TYR A 250 -25.05 9.72 6.32
C TYR A 250 -25.00 8.93 5.01
N ILE A 251 -23.88 8.98 4.28
CA ILE A 251 -23.69 8.17 3.08
C ILE A 251 -23.77 6.68 3.39
N HIS A 252 -23.16 6.23 4.48
CA HIS A 252 -23.22 4.84 4.89
C HIS A 252 -24.67 4.39 5.15
N GLU A 253 -25.43 5.18 5.88
CA GLU A 253 -26.86 4.92 6.16
C GLU A 253 -27.69 4.83 4.87
N VAL A 254 -27.55 5.83 3.99
CA VAL A 254 -28.29 5.89 2.73
C VAL A 254 -27.96 4.72 1.81
N MET A 255 -26.69 4.36 1.69
CA MET A 255 -26.22 3.38 0.70
C MET A 255 -26.31 1.93 1.20
N THR A 256 -26.61 1.70 2.48
CA THR A 256 -26.82 0.34 3.03
C THR A 256 -28.30 -0.01 3.18
N ASN A 257 -29.20 0.97 3.05
CA ASN A 257 -30.65 0.76 3.12
C ASN A 257 -31.32 1.02 1.75
N LYS A 258 -31.96 0.00 1.17
CA LYS A 258 -32.59 0.08 -0.16
C LYS A 258 -33.65 1.19 -0.26
N ILE A 259 -34.45 1.39 0.78
CA ILE A 259 -35.50 2.42 0.79
C ILE A 259 -34.87 3.81 0.89
N ALA A 260 -33.90 3.98 1.77
CA ALA A 260 -33.17 5.24 1.91
C ALA A 260 -32.43 5.61 0.61
N PHE A 261 -31.77 4.65 -0.02
CA PHE A 261 -31.11 4.82 -1.32
C PHE A 261 -32.08 5.29 -2.40
N LEU A 262 -33.22 4.61 -2.54
CA LEU A 262 -34.22 4.98 -3.56
C LEU A 262 -34.80 6.37 -3.31
N ASN A 263 -35.05 6.73 -2.05
CA ASN A 263 -35.50 8.08 -1.68
C ASN A 263 -34.44 9.14 -1.97
N PHE A 264 -33.18 8.88 -1.61
CA PHE A 264 -32.04 9.75 -1.91
C PHE A 264 -31.86 9.96 -3.42
N LYS A 265 -32.20 8.96 -4.23
CA LYS A 265 -32.09 9.01 -5.69
C LYS A 265 -33.27 9.67 -6.39
N LYS A 266 -34.36 10.01 -5.69
CA LYS A 266 -35.50 10.69 -6.33
C LYS A 266 -35.09 12.06 -6.86
N ALA A 267 -35.40 12.32 -8.13
CA ALA A 267 -35.27 13.64 -8.73
C ALA A 267 -36.43 14.56 -8.31
N THR A 268 -37.60 13.97 -8.02
CA THR A 268 -38.76 14.69 -7.50
C THR A 268 -39.47 13.87 -6.42
N PRO A 269 -40.16 14.50 -5.45
CA PRO A 269 -40.87 13.77 -4.39
C PRO A 269 -41.91 12.76 -4.91
N LYS A 270 -42.46 13.00 -6.11
CA LYS A 270 -43.50 12.19 -6.74
C LYS A 270 -42.97 10.99 -7.53
N GLU A 271 -41.66 10.92 -7.80
CA GLU A 271 -41.07 9.82 -8.55
C GLU A 271 -41.25 8.49 -7.79
N THR A 272 -41.80 7.49 -8.47
CA THR A 272 -41.97 6.15 -7.92
C THR A 272 -40.65 5.40 -7.90
N TYR A 273 -40.53 4.39 -7.04
CA TYR A 273 -39.29 3.59 -6.98
C TYR A 273 -38.96 2.88 -8.30
N GLN A 274 -39.97 2.43 -9.06
CA GLN A 274 -39.73 1.81 -10.36
C GLN A 274 -39.18 2.81 -11.39
N GLU A 275 -39.68 4.05 -11.38
CA GLU A 275 -39.16 5.12 -12.24
C GLU A 275 -37.70 5.46 -11.89
N VAL A 276 -37.39 5.55 -10.59
CA VAL A 276 -36.00 5.72 -10.11
C VAL A 276 -35.11 4.60 -10.64
N ILE A 277 -35.50 3.33 -10.48
CA ILE A 277 -34.70 2.18 -10.95
C ILE A 277 -34.48 2.24 -12.47
N ASN A 278 -35.55 2.51 -13.24
CA ASN A 278 -35.46 2.61 -14.69
C ASN A 278 -34.52 3.74 -15.14
N ARG A 279 -34.56 4.89 -14.45
CA ARG A 279 -33.66 6.00 -14.72
C ARG A 279 -32.21 5.66 -14.36
N LEU A 280 -31.96 5.06 -13.20
CA LEU A 280 -30.62 4.61 -12.80
C LEU A 280 -30.04 3.59 -13.78
N ARG A 281 -30.85 2.68 -14.34
CA ARG A 281 -30.41 1.76 -15.40
C ARG A 281 -29.98 2.51 -16.66
N LYS A 282 -30.76 3.49 -17.11
CA LYS A 282 -30.42 4.34 -18.26
C LYS A 282 -29.14 5.14 -18.02
N GLU A 283 -29.00 5.72 -16.82
CA GLU A 283 -27.78 6.43 -16.41
C GLU A 283 -26.56 5.51 -16.44
N LEU A 284 -26.65 4.28 -15.89
CA LEU A 284 -25.56 3.32 -15.92
C LEU A 284 -25.24 2.85 -17.35
N GLN A 285 -26.26 2.61 -18.17
CA GLN A 285 -26.10 2.25 -19.59
C GLN A 285 -25.38 3.34 -20.38
N SER A 286 -25.63 4.62 -20.08
CA SER A 286 -24.96 5.75 -20.73
C SER A 286 -23.44 5.80 -20.48
N GLN A 287 -22.96 5.10 -19.44
CA GLN A 287 -21.52 5.01 -19.14
C GLN A 287 -20.77 4.04 -20.08
N LEU A 288 -21.48 3.17 -20.81
CA LEU A 288 -20.89 2.23 -21.75
C LEU A 288 -20.42 2.95 -23.03
N SER A 289 -19.22 3.54 -22.97
CA SER A 289 -18.59 4.26 -24.08
C SER A 289 -17.43 3.49 -24.71
N LEU A 290 -17.00 3.90 -25.91
CA LEU A 290 -15.81 3.35 -26.57
C LEU A 290 -14.55 3.51 -25.71
N VAL A 291 -14.39 4.67 -25.04
CA VAL A 291 -13.28 4.90 -24.11
C VAL A 291 -13.33 3.89 -22.96
N LYS A 292 -14.52 3.63 -22.42
CA LYS A 292 -14.71 2.65 -21.34
C LYS A 292 -14.40 1.23 -21.80
N TYR A 293 -14.79 0.86 -23.02
CA TYR A 293 -14.44 -0.42 -23.62
C TYR A 293 -12.93 -0.59 -23.82
N LEU A 294 -12.25 0.42 -24.37
CA LEU A 294 -10.82 0.35 -24.71
C LEU A 294 -9.90 0.39 -23.49
N PHE A 295 -10.22 1.20 -22.49
CA PHE A 295 -9.32 1.47 -21.36
C PHE A 295 -9.81 0.89 -20.02
N PHE A 296 -11.08 0.49 -19.91
CA PHE A 296 -11.72 0.02 -18.67
C PHE A 296 -12.57 -1.23 -18.92
N ASN A 297 -12.03 -2.16 -19.71
CA ASN A 297 -12.78 -3.28 -20.28
C ASN A 297 -13.46 -4.17 -19.22
N LYS A 298 -12.79 -4.42 -18.08
CA LYS A 298 -13.38 -5.16 -16.95
C LYS A 298 -14.63 -4.47 -16.41
N GLU A 299 -14.57 -3.16 -16.16
CA GLU A 299 -15.71 -2.38 -15.69
C GLU A 299 -16.83 -2.35 -16.74
N TYR A 300 -16.47 -2.22 -18.02
CA TYR A 300 -17.42 -2.24 -19.13
C TYR A 300 -18.26 -3.53 -19.14
N PHE A 301 -17.61 -4.70 -19.08
CA PHE A 301 -18.32 -5.99 -19.07
C PHE A 301 -19.10 -6.22 -17.77
N LEU A 302 -18.58 -5.77 -16.63
CA LEU A 302 -19.31 -5.83 -15.37
C LEU A 302 -20.61 -5.00 -15.42
N ILE A 303 -20.55 -3.78 -15.95
CA ILE A 303 -21.74 -2.94 -16.14
C ILE A 303 -22.75 -3.63 -17.06
N LYS A 304 -22.30 -4.20 -18.19
CA LYS A 304 -23.19 -4.91 -19.11
C LYS A 304 -23.91 -6.07 -18.41
N HIS A 305 -23.18 -6.88 -17.64
CA HIS A 305 -23.77 -8.00 -16.90
C HIS A 305 -24.79 -7.54 -15.85
N ILE A 306 -24.50 -6.46 -15.11
CA ILE A 306 -25.40 -5.93 -14.09
C ILE A 306 -26.67 -5.29 -14.69
N LEU A 307 -26.57 -4.69 -15.88
CA LEU A 307 -27.75 -4.16 -16.59
C LEU A 307 -28.75 -5.26 -16.98
N GLU A 308 -28.29 -6.50 -17.16
CA GLU A 308 -29.13 -7.67 -17.46
C GLU A 308 -29.69 -8.33 -16.18
N ALA A 309 -29.17 -7.97 -15.00
CA ALA A 309 -29.61 -8.55 -13.73
C ALA A 309 -30.98 -8.00 -13.28
N ASN A 310 -31.66 -8.74 -12.40
CA ASN A 310 -32.90 -8.29 -11.77
C ASN A 310 -32.69 -7.05 -10.89
N ASP A 311 -33.78 -6.38 -10.52
CA ASP A 311 -33.73 -5.09 -9.80
C ASP A 311 -33.01 -5.19 -8.45
N ASP A 312 -33.14 -6.29 -7.73
CA ASP A 312 -32.45 -6.48 -6.45
C ASP A 312 -30.93 -6.58 -6.59
N LYS A 313 -30.45 -7.37 -7.55
CA LYS A 313 -29.00 -7.48 -7.84
C LYS A 313 -28.45 -6.17 -8.40
N PHE A 314 -29.20 -5.53 -9.29
CA PHE A 314 -28.85 -4.24 -9.86
C PHE A 314 -28.70 -3.17 -8.78
N LEU A 315 -29.68 -3.05 -7.89
CA LEU A 315 -29.65 -2.07 -6.79
C LEU A 315 -28.53 -2.38 -5.80
N SER A 316 -28.34 -3.65 -5.43
CA SER A 316 -27.25 -4.05 -4.52
C SER A 316 -25.88 -3.67 -5.08
N TYR A 317 -25.67 -3.89 -6.39
CA TYR A 317 -24.45 -3.46 -7.06
C TYR A 317 -24.28 -1.95 -7.05
N LEU A 318 -25.32 -1.19 -7.44
CA LEU A 318 -25.25 0.26 -7.48
C LEU A 318 -25.00 0.86 -6.10
N MET A 319 -25.75 0.43 -5.09
CA MET A 319 -25.59 0.84 -3.70
C MET A 319 -24.15 0.63 -3.22
N GLN A 320 -23.57 -0.54 -3.46
CA GLN A 320 -22.18 -0.82 -3.08
C GLN A 320 -21.19 0.06 -3.86
N LYS A 321 -21.37 0.20 -5.18
CA LYS A 321 -20.50 1.00 -6.05
C LYS A 321 -20.52 2.48 -5.65
N GLU A 322 -21.70 3.03 -5.45
CA GLU A 322 -21.89 4.43 -5.05
C GLU A 322 -21.32 4.69 -3.66
N HIS A 323 -21.55 3.78 -2.71
CA HIS A 323 -20.97 3.86 -1.38
C HIS A 323 -19.45 3.99 -1.43
N ASP A 324 -18.77 3.08 -2.13
CA ASP A 324 -17.31 3.08 -2.22
C ASP A 324 -16.80 4.35 -2.93
N LEU A 325 -17.49 4.83 -3.98
CA LEU A 325 -17.13 6.07 -4.67
C LEU A 325 -17.30 7.33 -3.80
N TYR A 326 -18.42 7.47 -3.07
CA TYR A 326 -18.61 8.59 -2.16
C TYR A 326 -17.59 8.58 -1.03
N LEU A 327 -17.39 7.43 -0.38
CA LEU A 327 -16.38 7.32 0.67
C LEU A 327 -15.00 7.69 0.16
N LYS A 328 -14.63 7.17 -1.03
CA LYS A 328 -13.36 7.48 -1.66
C LYS A 328 -13.20 8.98 -1.90
N SER A 329 -14.18 9.61 -2.55
CA SER A 329 -14.18 11.05 -2.84
C SER A 329 -14.08 11.91 -1.57
N ILE A 330 -14.81 11.56 -0.51
CA ILE A 330 -14.76 12.30 0.76
C ILE A 330 -13.39 12.17 1.41
N VAL A 331 -12.83 10.96 1.50
CA VAL A 331 -11.52 10.72 2.14
C VAL A 331 -10.39 11.45 1.40
N ILE A 332 -10.30 11.31 0.06
CA ILE A 332 -9.22 11.94 -0.71
C ILE A 332 -9.26 13.48 -0.66
N CYS A 333 -10.45 14.07 -0.50
CA CYS A 333 -10.65 15.51 -0.35
C CYS A 333 -10.59 16.00 1.10
N THR A 334 -10.53 15.10 2.08
CA THR A 334 -10.44 15.47 3.51
C THR A 334 -9.03 15.31 4.05
N THR A 335 -8.42 14.15 3.83
CA THR A 335 -7.09 13.82 4.38
C THR A 335 -6.12 13.23 3.38
N GLY A 336 -6.62 12.78 2.24
CA GLY A 336 -5.82 12.16 1.20
C GLY A 336 -5.17 13.14 0.20
N PRO A 337 -4.73 12.61 -0.95
CA PRO A 337 -3.88 13.30 -1.92
C PRO A 337 -4.36 14.70 -2.37
N ILE A 338 -5.67 14.86 -2.62
CA ILE A 338 -6.23 16.14 -3.08
C ILE A 338 -6.08 17.19 -1.99
N GLN A 339 -6.39 16.86 -0.74
CA GLN A 339 -6.26 17.82 0.35
C GLN A 339 -4.80 18.18 0.64
N ILE A 340 -3.88 17.22 0.53
CA ILE A 340 -2.44 17.50 0.68
C ILE A 340 -1.95 18.48 -0.40
N ALA A 341 -2.32 18.26 -1.67
CA ALA A 341 -1.97 19.18 -2.75
C ALA A 341 -2.55 20.58 -2.50
N SER A 342 -3.83 20.66 -2.11
CA SER A 342 -4.50 21.93 -1.79
C SER A 342 -3.81 22.68 -0.66
N ALA A 343 -3.49 21.99 0.44
CA ALA A 343 -2.91 22.59 1.63
C ALA A 343 -1.47 23.08 1.41
N LEU A 344 -0.64 22.31 0.70
CA LEU A 344 0.77 22.66 0.48
C LEU A 344 0.96 23.69 -0.63
N PHE A 345 0.24 23.54 -1.75
CA PHE A 345 0.52 24.28 -2.98
C PHE A 345 -0.52 25.37 -3.29
N ASN A 346 -1.58 25.46 -2.47
CA ASN A 346 -2.72 26.36 -2.67
C ASN A 346 -3.41 26.15 -4.04
N GLY A 347 -3.46 24.89 -4.50
CA GLY A 347 -4.07 24.51 -5.76
C GLY A 347 -3.55 23.19 -6.30
N TYR A 348 -4.11 22.80 -7.46
CA TYR A 348 -3.84 21.51 -8.10
C TYR A 348 -3.15 21.66 -9.46
N VAL A 349 -3.17 22.88 -10.02
CA VAL A 349 -2.59 23.22 -11.31
C VAL A 349 -1.73 24.46 -11.14
N THR A 350 -0.56 24.47 -11.77
CA THR A 350 0.40 25.56 -11.67
C THR A 350 1.17 25.76 -12.98
N SER A 351 1.89 26.87 -13.13
CA SER A 351 2.81 27.04 -14.26
C SER A 351 4.01 26.10 -14.15
N ILE A 352 4.56 25.65 -15.27
CA ILE A 352 5.74 24.77 -15.30
C ILE A 352 6.96 25.36 -14.56
N ASP A 353 7.15 26.67 -14.61
CA ASP A 353 8.27 27.34 -13.94
C ASP A 353 8.12 27.30 -12.41
N LYS A 354 6.93 27.64 -11.92
CA LYS A 354 6.57 27.50 -10.50
C LYS A 354 6.67 26.05 -10.04
N PHE A 355 6.24 25.09 -10.86
CA PHE A 355 6.36 23.67 -10.53
C PHE A 355 7.82 23.26 -10.31
N ARG A 356 8.70 23.56 -11.29
CA ARG A 356 10.12 23.19 -11.23
C ARG A 356 10.86 23.82 -10.07
N LYS A 357 10.50 25.06 -9.72
CA LYS A 357 11.19 25.82 -8.67
C LYS A 357 10.69 25.48 -7.27
N ASP A 358 9.37 25.36 -7.09
CA ASP A 358 8.77 25.37 -5.75
C ASP A 358 8.18 24.00 -5.35
N ILE A 359 7.88 23.11 -6.30
CA ILE A 359 7.16 21.85 -6.03
C ILE A 359 8.02 20.63 -6.33
N GLN A 360 8.69 20.61 -7.48
CA GLN A 360 9.56 19.51 -7.88
C GLN A 360 10.63 19.18 -6.83
N PRO A 361 11.28 20.15 -6.15
CA PRO A 361 12.25 19.84 -5.10
C PRO A 361 11.69 19.17 -3.85
N ILE A 362 10.35 19.12 -3.69
CA ILE A 362 9.65 18.37 -2.63
C ILE A 362 9.42 16.91 -3.05
N SER A 363 9.54 16.58 -4.34
CA SER A 363 9.33 15.22 -4.83
C SER A 363 10.51 14.30 -4.53
N PHE A 364 10.25 13.10 -4.01
CA PHE A 364 11.26 12.03 -3.98
C PHE A 364 11.84 11.73 -5.38
N ASN A 365 11.01 11.82 -6.43
CA ASN A 365 11.41 11.54 -7.81
C ASN A 365 12.50 12.50 -8.31
N HIS A 366 12.56 13.71 -7.74
CA HIS A 366 13.59 14.69 -8.10
C HIS A 366 15.00 14.23 -7.71
N TYR A 367 15.12 13.45 -6.64
CA TYR A 367 16.38 12.96 -6.09
C TYR A 367 16.71 11.52 -6.54
N GLY A 368 15.96 10.95 -7.48
CA GLY A 368 16.18 9.57 -7.94
C GLY A 368 15.73 8.49 -6.95
N LEU A 369 14.90 8.84 -5.96
CA LEU A 369 14.49 7.94 -4.88
C LEU A 369 13.34 6.99 -5.25
N GLN A 370 12.75 7.11 -6.43
CA GLN A 370 11.67 6.23 -6.90
C GLN A 370 12.05 4.75 -6.99
N ASN A 371 13.35 4.45 -7.14
CA ASN A 371 13.86 3.08 -7.15
C ASN A 371 14.04 2.50 -5.74
N ALA A 372 14.05 3.38 -4.73
CA ALA A 372 14.14 3.04 -3.32
C ALA A 372 12.76 2.82 -2.72
N PHE A 373 11.82 3.68 -3.10
CA PHE A 373 10.44 3.72 -2.66
C PHE A 373 9.55 3.45 -3.88
N CYS A 374 9.39 2.17 -4.21
CA CYS A 374 8.83 1.73 -5.49
C CYS A 374 7.29 1.75 -5.52
N SER A 375 6.68 2.93 -5.34
CA SER A 375 5.22 3.03 -5.40
C SER A 375 4.69 2.87 -6.82
N GLN A 376 3.77 1.91 -6.98
CA GLN A 376 2.98 1.75 -8.21
C GLN A 376 1.88 2.81 -8.33
N ASN A 377 1.58 3.51 -7.23
CA ASN A 377 0.69 4.66 -7.19
C ASN A 377 1.44 5.97 -7.54
N SER A 378 2.69 5.92 -8.01
CA SER A 378 3.45 7.09 -8.46
C SER A 378 3.30 7.31 -9.97
N ILE A 379 3.17 8.57 -10.38
CA ILE A 379 3.33 8.97 -11.79
C ILE A 379 4.66 9.74 -11.90
N PRO A 380 5.45 9.55 -12.97
CA PRO A 380 6.64 10.36 -13.19
C PRO A 380 6.34 11.87 -13.21
N LEU A 381 7.38 12.68 -12.98
CA LEU A 381 7.31 14.12 -13.18
C LEU A 381 7.21 14.43 -14.68
N HIS A 382 6.36 15.40 -15.03
CA HIS A 382 6.12 15.84 -16.41
C HIS A 382 5.53 14.76 -17.33
N GLU A 383 4.75 13.83 -16.78
CA GLU A 383 4.08 12.79 -17.57
C GLU A 383 3.08 13.41 -18.56
N ASN A 384 2.78 12.69 -19.63
CA ASN A 384 1.78 13.09 -20.61
C ASN A 384 0.41 12.44 -20.37
N VAL A 385 -0.59 12.88 -21.13
CA VAL A 385 -1.98 12.42 -21.00
C VAL A 385 -2.14 10.91 -21.22
N PHE A 386 -1.36 10.33 -22.13
CA PHE A 386 -1.42 8.89 -22.39
C PHE A 386 -0.83 8.09 -21.23
N GLY A 387 0.26 8.58 -20.61
CA GLY A 387 0.81 8.02 -19.38
C GLY A 387 -0.21 8.05 -18.24
N MET A 388 -0.94 9.17 -18.09
CA MET A 388 -2.04 9.27 -17.12
C MET A 388 -3.16 8.26 -17.40
N LEU A 389 -3.58 8.07 -18.66
CA LEU A 389 -4.66 7.13 -18.99
C LEU A 389 -4.29 5.67 -18.63
N LYS A 390 -3.03 5.28 -18.77
CA LYS A 390 -2.55 3.97 -18.31
C LYS A 390 -2.68 3.80 -16.80
N PHE A 391 -2.38 4.85 -16.04
CA PHE A 391 -2.50 4.87 -14.58
C PHE A 391 -3.96 4.87 -14.11
N LEU A 392 -4.83 5.61 -14.80
CA LEU A 392 -6.24 5.72 -14.45
C LEU A 392 -7.05 4.44 -14.72
N GLY A 393 -6.59 3.56 -15.61
CA GLY A 393 -7.28 2.33 -16.03
C GLY A 393 -7.23 1.15 -15.06
N VAL A 394 -6.55 1.29 -13.92
CA VAL A 394 -6.25 0.19 -13.00
C VAL A 394 -7.29 0.13 -11.87
N GLU A 395 -7.65 -1.09 -11.42
CA GLU A 395 -8.73 -1.28 -10.43
C GLU A 395 -8.31 -0.86 -9.00
N ASP A 396 -9.28 -0.50 -8.16
CA ASP A 396 -9.03 -0.18 -6.75
C ASP A 396 -8.36 -1.36 -6.03
N GLY A 397 -7.26 -1.10 -5.31
CA GLY A 397 -6.50 -2.14 -4.63
C GLY A 397 -5.45 -2.87 -5.49
N GLU A 398 -5.39 -2.61 -6.80
CA GLU A 398 -4.31 -3.10 -7.66
C GLU A 398 -3.05 -2.21 -7.55
N LEU A 399 -3.19 -0.88 -7.42
CA LEU A 399 -2.05 0.05 -7.30
C LEU A 399 -1.84 0.65 -5.91
N ASN A 400 -2.84 0.60 -5.02
CA ASN A 400 -2.83 1.32 -3.75
C ASN A 400 -3.58 0.58 -2.62
N ASP A 401 -3.30 0.91 -1.36
CA ASP A 401 -4.05 0.37 -0.23
C ASP A 401 -5.46 0.96 -0.16
N SER A 402 -6.42 0.15 -0.61
CA SER A 402 -7.85 0.44 -0.57
C SER A 402 -8.58 -0.42 0.45
N SER A 403 -7.89 -1.00 1.45
CA SER A 403 -8.46 -1.90 2.47
C SER A 403 -9.53 -1.25 3.37
N TRP A 404 -9.68 0.07 3.32
CA TRP A 404 -10.76 0.82 3.97
C TRP A 404 -12.03 0.93 3.12
N LEU A 405 -12.00 0.51 1.84
CA LEU A 405 -13.16 0.35 0.94
C LEU A 405 -13.62 -1.12 0.89
N ASN A 406 -14.89 -1.36 0.57
CA ASN A 406 -15.40 -2.74 0.49
C ASN A 406 -14.79 -3.55 -0.65
N THR A 407 -14.61 -2.94 -1.82
CA THR A 407 -13.89 -3.54 -2.96
C THR A 407 -12.46 -3.94 -2.59
N GLY A 408 -11.71 -3.05 -1.93
CA GLY A 408 -10.35 -3.33 -1.48
C GLY A 408 -10.29 -4.44 -0.42
N LYS A 409 -11.21 -4.46 0.55
CA LYS A 409 -11.33 -5.57 1.52
C LYS A 409 -11.55 -6.92 0.84
N LYS A 410 -12.43 -6.98 -0.16
CA LYS A 410 -12.71 -8.22 -0.92
C LYS A 410 -11.47 -8.69 -1.68
N LEU A 411 -10.76 -7.77 -2.32
CA LEU A 411 -9.51 -8.09 -3.04
C LEU A 411 -8.44 -8.61 -2.07
N GLN A 412 -8.24 -7.91 -0.95
CA GLN A 412 -7.28 -8.31 0.08
C GLN A 412 -7.62 -9.69 0.68
N ALA A 413 -8.89 -9.96 0.96
CA ALA A 413 -9.33 -11.28 1.45
C ALA A 413 -9.01 -12.41 0.46
N SER A 414 -9.18 -12.16 -0.84
CA SER A 414 -8.80 -13.11 -1.89
C SER A 414 -7.29 -13.39 -1.89
N ARG A 415 -6.46 -12.35 -1.78
CA ARG A 415 -4.99 -12.47 -1.69
C ARG A 415 -4.56 -13.22 -0.43
N ILE A 416 -5.12 -12.86 0.74
CA ILE A 416 -4.85 -13.54 2.01
C ILE A 416 -5.15 -15.04 1.92
N LYS A 417 -6.26 -15.43 1.29
CA LYS A 417 -6.59 -16.85 1.09
C LYS A 417 -5.52 -17.58 0.28
N GLN A 418 -5.03 -16.95 -0.80
CA GLN A 418 -3.96 -17.53 -1.63
C GLN A 418 -2.63 -17.62 -0.88
N LEU A 419 -2.27 -16.59 -0.13
CA LEU A 419 -1.06 -16.56 0.70
C LEU A 419 -1.11 -17.63 1.79
N SER A 420 -2.27 -17.85 2.41
CA SER A 420 -2.45 -18.89 3.42
C SER A 420 -2.30 -20.30 2.83
N MET A 421 -2.87 -20.57 1.65
CA MET A 421 -2.66 -21.85 0.95
C MET A 421 -1.17 -22.08 0.63
N ARG A 422 -0.45 -21.04 0.19
CA ARG A 422 0.99 -21.12 -0.09
C ARG A 422 1.80 -21.36 1.19
N GLN A 423 1.46 -20.68 2.29
CA GLN A 423 2.10 -20.88 3.59
C GLN A 423 1.97 -22.34 4.04
N GLN A 424 0.78 -22.95 3.88
CA GLN A 424 0.56 -24.36 4.21
C GLN A 424 1.35 -25.31 3.30
N GLU A 425 1.38 -25.05 1.98
CA GLU A 425 2.17 -25.83 1.03
C GLU A 425 3.67 -25.78 1.37
N LEU A 426 4.19 -24.59 1.70
CA LEU A 426 5.58 -24.38 2.09
C LEU A 426 5.90 -25.04 3.44
N ALA A 427 4.98 -24.99 4.41
CA ALA A 427 5.15 -25.66 5.70
C ALA A 427 5.39 -27.17 5.56
N LEU A 428 4.78 -27.80 4.55
CA LEU A 428 4.95 -29.23 4.25
C LEU A 428 6.21 -29.50 3.39
N SER A 429 6.47 -28.65 2.41
CA SER A 429 7.52 -28.90 1.39
C SER A 429 8.91 -28.44 1.79
N LEU A 430 9.06 -27.36 2.57
CA LEU A 430 10.37 -26.82 2.96
C LEU A 430 11.18 -27.82 3.81
N PRO A 431 10.65 -28.46 4.87
CA PRO A 431 11.42 -29.45 5.65
C PRO A 431 12.00 -30.57 4.77
N VAL A 432 11.20 -31.06 3.81
CA VAL A 432 11.64 -32.10 2.85
C VAL A 432 12.69 -31.56 1.88
N SER A 433 12.52 -30.34 1.38
CA SER A 433 13.47 -29.71 0.44
C SER A 433 14.83 -29.50 1.10
N PHE A 434 14.86 -28.99 2.33
CA PHE A 434 16.12 -28.83 3.08
C PHE A 434 16.77 -30.17 3.42
N SER A 435 15.99 -31.20 3.81
CA SER A 435 16.54 -32.55 4.02
C SER A 435 17.14 -33.13 2.73
N ALA A 436 16.49 -32.93 1.57
CA ALA A 436 17.02 -33.37 0.29
C ALA A 436 18.33 -32.66 -0.07
N VAL A 437 18.43 -31.35 0.17
CA VAL A 437 19.67 -30.59 -0.02
C VAL A 437 20.78 -31.12 0.89
N LYS A 438 20.50 -31.35 2.18
CA LYS A 438 21.46 -31.93 3.14
C LYS A 438 22.00 -33.27 2.64
N ASN A 439 21.09 -34.20 2.29
CA ASN A 439 21.47 -35.55 1.84
C ASN A 439 22.30 -35.50 0.55
N ASN A 440 21.93 -34.64 -0.40
CA ASN A 440 22.69 -34.47 -1.65
C ASN A 440 24.10 -33.91 -1.39
N LEU A 441 24.22 -32.97 -0.45
CA LEU A 441 25.48 -32.36 -0.06
C LEU A 441 26.40 -33.38 0.64
N GLU A 442 25.86 -34.18 1.56
CA GLU A 442 26.58 -35.27 2.23
C GLU A 442 27.07 -36.32 1.21
N ALA A 443 26.21 -36.77 0.30
CA ALA A 443 26.57 -37.73 -0.75
C ALA A 443 27.65 -37.18 -1.70
N TYR A 444 27.58 -35.88 -2.04
CA TYR A 444 28.59 -35.22 -2.85
C TYR A 444 29.95 -35.16 -2.15
N LEU A 445 29.97 -34.85 -0.86
CA LEU A 445 31.21 -34.78 -0.08
C LEU A 445 31.86 -36.17 0.07
N ILE A 446 31.07 -37.21 0.31
CA ILE A 446 31.56 -38.60 0.40
C ILE A 446 32.19 -39.05 -0.93
N SER A 447 31.57 -38.72 -2.07
CA SER A 447 32.09 -39.09 -3.40
C SER A 447 33.32 -38.28 -3.84
N SER A 448 33.48 -37.06 -3.31
CA SER A 448 34.55 -36.13 -3.69
C SER A 448 35.88 -36.36 -2.96
N ASP A 449 35.91 -37.12 -1.87
CA ASP A 449 37.12 -37.45 -1.09
C ASP A 449 38.18 -38.27 -1.88
N ARG A 450 37.90 -38.66 -3.13
CA ARG A 450 38.78 -39.51 -3.95
C ARG A 450 39.68 -38.79 -4.96
N VAL A 451 39.51 -37.47 -5.21
CA VAL A 451 40.33 -36.72 -6.20
C VAL A 451 40.70 -35.32 -5.69
N LEU A 452 41.86 -35.21 -5.06
CA LEU A 452 42.36 -34.00 -4.41
C LEU A 452 43.28 -33.19 -5.35
N ASN A 453 42.76 -32.08 -5.87
CA ASN A 453 43.57 -30.94 -6.32
C ASN A 453 43.16 -29.69 -5.52
N GLU A 454 43.99 -28.64 -5.50
CA GLU A 454 43.75 -27.45 -4.66
C GLU A 454 42.40 -26.74 -4.93
N LYS A 455 41.92 -26.78 -6.18
CA LYS A 455 40.62 -26.21 -6.56
C LYS A 455 39.45 -27.01 -5.97
N ASN A 456 39.55 -28.33 -5.98
CA ASN A 456 38.60 -29.22 -5.32
C ASN A 456 38.62 -29.03 -3.80
N GLN A 457 39.78 -28.78 -3.20
CA GLN A 457 39.88 -28.56 -1.75
C GLN A 457 39.11 -27.32 -1.29
N ARG A 458 39.23 -26.21 -2.01
CA ARG A 458 38.48 -24.98 -1.70
C ARG A 458 36.97 -25.19 -1.83
N LYS A 459 36.52 -25.86 -2.90
CA LYS A 459 35.12 -26.23 -3.09
C LYS A 459 34.59 -27.09 -1.95
N VAL A 460 35.30 -28.16 -1.59
CA VAL A 460 34.93 -29.07 -0.50
C VAL A 460 34.85 -28.32 0.83
N ASN A 461 35.79 -27.42 1.12
CA ASN A 461 35.74 -26.60 2.33
C ASN A 461 34.50 -25.70 2.37
N THR A 462 34.17 -25.03 1.26
CA THR A 462 32.95 -24.23 1.13
C THR A 462 31.69 -25.06 1.38
N LEU A 463 31.60 -26.24 0.76
CA LEU A 463 30.47 -27.14 0.93
C LEU A 463 30.35 -27.67 2.37
N LYS A 464 31.47 -27.92 3.05
CA LYS A 464 31.48 -28.29 4.49
C LYS A 464 30.98 -27.15 5.37
N LEU A 465 31.35 -25.89 5.07
CA LEU A 465 30.82 -24.72 5.80
C LEU A 465 29.30 -24.60 5.65
N ILE A 466 28.78 -24.84 4.44
CA ILE A 466 27.33 -24.87 4.19
C ILE A 466 26.67 -26.05 4.94
N LEU A 467 27.28 -27.24 4.89
CA LEU A 467 26.75 -28.42 5.59
C LEU A 467 26.67 -28.18 7.11
N ASN A 468 27.62 -27.45 7.69
CA ASN A 468 27.63 -27.12 9.12
C ASN A 468 26.46 -26.21 9.54
N CYS A 469 25.71 -25.64 8.60
CA CYS A 469 24.46 -24.91 8.89
C CYS A 469 23.29 -25.87 9.17
N PHE A 470 23.42 -27.15 8.84
CA PHE A 470 22.48 -28.21 9.20
C PHE A 470 22.89 -28.82 10.55
N GLN A 471 22.19 -28.45 11.63
CA GLN A 471 22.41 -28.95 12.98
C GLN A 471 21.43 -30.08 13.28
N GLU A 472 21.89 -31.32 13.43
CA GLU A 472 21.07 -32.54 13.62
C GLU A 472 19.75 -32.58 12.81
N ASN A 473 18.67 -31.99 13.33
CA ASN A 473 17.32 -31.95 12.76
C ASN A 473 16.83 -30.54 12.36
N GLU A 474 17.72 -29.54 12.28
CA GLU A 474 17.38 -28.16 11.96
C GLU A 474 18.38 -27.54 10.96
N PHE A 475 17.93 -26.51 10.24
CA PHE A 475 18.77 -25.64 9.45
C PHE A 475 18.79 -24.24 10.05
N ASP A 476 19.98 -23.71 10.30
CA ASP A 476 20.21 -22.38 10.88
C ASP A 476 20.43 -21.33 9.78
N ILE A 477 19.41 -20.50 9.54
CA ILE A 477 19.43 -19.49 8.48
C ILE A 477 20.43 -18.37 8.81
N LEU A 478 20.59 -18.00 10.08
CA LEU A 478 21.53 -16.95 10.48
C LEU A 478 22.97 -17.41 10.30
N GLN A 479 23.27 -18.66 10.66
CA GLN A 479 24.56 -19.27 10.39
C GLN A 479 24.84 -19.32 8.89
N PHE A 480 23.86 -19.72 8.07
CA PHE A 480 24.01 -19.72 6.62
C PHE A 480 24.29 -18.33 6.06
N LYS A 481 23.54 -17.30 6.47
CA LYS A 481 23.79 -15.91 6.07
C LYS A 481 25.21 -15.44 6.44
N LYS A 482 25.71 -15.79 7.63
CA LYS A 482 27.11 -15.50 8.04
C LYS A 482 28.13 -16.22 7.17
N VAL A 483 27.85 -17.47 6.82
CA VAL A 483 28.71 -18.30 5.95
C VAL A 483 28.78 -17.70 4.53
N LEU A 484 27.66 -17.19 3.99
CA LEU A 484 27.63 -16.56 2.66
C LEU A 484 28.55 -15.34 2.54
N LEU A 485 28.63 -14.49 3.58
CA LEU A 485 29.52 -13.33 3.60
C LEU A 485 31.00 -13.71 3.36
N ASN A 486 31.39 -14.92 3.77
CA ASN A 486 32.76 -15.42 3.59
C ASN A 486 32.97 -16.11 2.23
N ILE A 487 31.90 -16.50 1.52
CA ILE A 487 31.97 -17.33 0.31
C ILE A 487 31.79 -16.52 -0.99
N GLU A 488 30.99 -15.45 -0.98
CA GLU A 488 30.56 -14.73 -2.21
C GLU A 488 31.71 -14.20 -3.08
N HIS A 489 32.93 -14.09 -2.55
CA HIS A 489 34.12 -13.66 -3.29
C HIS A 489 35.02 -14.80 -3.79
N GLN A 490 34.74 -16.07 -3.44
CA GLN A 490 35.70 -17.17 -3.58
C GLN A 490 35.28 -18.30 -4.53
N SER A 491 33.98 -18.54 -4.73
CA SER A 491 33.50 -19.68 -5.52
C SER A 491 33.08 -19.30 -6.94
N LYS A 492 33.73 -19.88 -7.95
CA LYS A 492 33.32 -19.82 -9.37
C LYS A 492 32.73 -21.14 -9.87
N ASP A 493 32.46 -22.08 -8.97
CA ASP A 493 31.96 -23.41 -9.30
C ASP A 493 30.43 -23.39 -9.48
N ILE A 494 29.97 -23.82 -10.65
CA ILE A 494 28.55 -23.77 -11.06
C ILE A 494 27.66 -24.54 -10.07
N TYR A 495 28.11 -25.71 -9.60
CA TYR A 495 27.33 -26.52 -8.65
C TYR A 495 27.16 -25.80 -7.31
N THR A 496 28.25 -25.27 -6.76
CA THR A 496 28.23 -24.55 -5.47
C THR A 496 27.39 -23.27 -5.55
N LEU A 497 27.47 -22.54 -6.67
CA LEU A 497 26.62 -21.37 -6.91
C LEU A 497 25.15 -21.75 -7.01
N GLY A 498 24.81 -22.81 -7.75
CA GLY A 498 23.44 -23.32 -7.83
C GLY A 498 22.88 -23.70 -6.46
N LEU A 499 23.65 -24.43 -5.66
CA LEU A 499 23.28 -24.80 -4.29
C LEU A 499 23.04 -23.56 -3.40
N ILE A 500 23.91 -22.56 -3.48
CA ILE A 500 23.78 -21.32 -2.71
C ILE A 500 22.50 -20.58 -3.08
N GLU A 501 22.22 -20.44 -4.38
CA GLU A 501 21.02 -19.74 -4.85
C GLU A 501 19.73 -20.50 -4.48
N ASP A 502 19.75 -21.84 -4.57
CA ASP A 502 18.64 -22.69 -4.13
C ASP A 502 18.38 -22.52 -2.62
N LEU A 503 19.44 -22.59 -1.79
CA LEU A 503 19.32 -22.39 -0.34
C LEU A 503 18.89 -20.96 0.01
N LYS A 504 19.41 -19.92 -0.66
CA LYS A 504 18.96 -18.53 -0.49
C LYS A 504 17.47 -18.41 -0.73
N LYS A 505 16.97 -18.99 -1.82
CA LYS A 505 15.55 -18.98 -2.17
C LYS A 505 14.70 -19.70 -1.14
N LEU A 506 15.10 -20.91 -0.72
CA LEU A 506 14.38 -21.67 0.30
C LEU A 506 14.36 -20.97 1.66
N CYS A 507 15.50 -20.38 2.08
CA CYS A 507 15.59 -19.58 3.30
C CYS A 507 14.66 -18.37 3.24
N HIS A 508 14.66 -17.66 2.11
CA HIS A 508 13.82 -16.50 1.91
C HIS A 508 12.33 -16.88 2.01
N GLU A 509 11.88 -17.91 1.28
CA GLU A 509 10.50 -18.40 1.39
C GLU A 509 10.14 -18.81 2.83
N ALA A 510 11.05 -19.49 3.53
CA ALA A 510 10.83 -19.91 4.92
C ALA A 510 10.65 -18.72 5.88
N VAL A 511 11.45 -17.67 5.70
CA VAL A 511 11.41 -16.46 6.56
C VAL A 511 10.18 -15.62 6.27
N ILE A 512 9.91 -15.26 5.02
CA ILE A 512 8.84 -14.31 4.67
C ILE A 512 7.46 -14.87 5.03
N PHE A 513 7.28 -16.19 4.91
CA PHE A 513 6.04 -16.87 5.29
C PHE A 513 5.98 -17.25 6.79
N SER A 514 6.92 -16.78 7.62
CA SER A 514 6.96 -17.05 9.06
C SER A 514 6.92 -18.55 9.41
N LEU A 515 7.62 -19.36 8.62
CA LEU A 515 7.69 -20.83 8.80
C LEU A 515 8.90 -21.27 9.63
N VAL A 516 9.67 -20.29 10.12
CA VAL A 516 10.84 -20.49 10.97
C VAL A 516 10.62 -19.82 12.32
N LYS A 517 11.21 -20.40 13.35
CA LYS A 517 11.23 -19.81 14.70
C LYS A 517 12.68 -19.56 15.09
N ASP A 518 12.98 -18.39 15.64
CA ASP A 518 14.35 -17.99 15.98
C ASP A 518 15.31 -18.12 14.76
N LYS A 519 14.77 -17.91 13.55
CA LYS A 519 15.43 -18.13 12.25
C LYS A 519 15.99 -19.55 12.03
N LYS A 520 15.38 -20.56 12.65
CA LYS A 520 15.67 -21.99 12.43
C LYS A 520 14.49 -22.71 11.79
N LEU A 521 14.80 -23.59 10.85
CA LEU A 521 13.82 -24.46 10.18
C LEU A 521 14.02 -25.91 10.62
N LYS A 522 12.95 -26.60 11.03
CA LYS A 522 13.00 -28.04 11.29
C LYS A 522 13.04 -28.86 10.00
N LEU A 523 13.90 -29.86 9.97
CA LEU A 523 14.07 -30.79 8.86
C LEU A 523 13.05 -31.93 8.94
N ALA A 524 12.72 -32.51 7.77
CA ALA A 524 11.92 -33.72 7.73
C ALA A 524 12.77 -34.93 8.19
N PRO A 525 12.21 -35.88 8.94
CA PRO A 525 12.91 -37.09 9.35
C PRO A 525 13.37 -37.90 8.14
N SER A 526 14.50 -38.58 8.27
CA SER A 526 15.30 -39.20 7.19
C SER A 526 14.57 -40.23 6.32
N SER A 527 13.37 -40.67 6.72
CA SER A 527 12.52 -41.62 6.00
C SER A 527 11.51 -40.98 5.03
N SER A 528 11.50 -39.66 4.91
CA SER A 528 10.58 -38.93 4.03
C SER A 528 11.04 -39.03 2.58
N GLN A 529 10.41 -39.88 1.76
CA GLN A 529 10.65 -39.85 0.31
C GLN A 529 10.27 -38.47 -0.26
N PRO A 530 11.02 -37.96 -1.25
CA PRO A 530 10.65 -36.71 -1.91
C PRO A 530 9.28 -36.91 -2.57
N ILE A 531 8.31 -36.11 -2.15
CA ILE A 531 7.04 -35.98 -2.88
C ILE A 531 7.43 -35.47 -4.27
N GLN A 532 7.22 -36.30 -5.30
CA GLN A 532 7.33 -35.87 -6.70
C GLN A 532 6.48 -34.62 -6.85
N SER A 533 7.15 -33.49 -7.02
CA SER A 533 6.49 -32.22 -7.26
C SER A 533 5.66 -32.36 -8.53
N SER A 534 4.35 -32.22 -8.42
CA SER A 534 3.43 -32.08 -9.54
C SER A 534 3.72 -30.76 -10.26
N HIS A 535 4.80 -30.74 -11.05
CA HIS A 535 5.33 -29.56 -11.74
C HIS A 535 4.41 -28.98 -12.82
N ASN A 536 3.29 -29.62 -13.14
CA ASN A 536 2.46 -29.23 -14.28
C ASN A 536 1.27 -28.30 -13.95
N ASN A 537 0.93 -28.05 -12.67
CA ASN A 537 -0.10 -27.06 -12.30
C ASN A 537 0.41 -25.89 -11.45
N ILE A 538 1.70 -25.87 -11.08
CA ILE A 538 2.30 -24.88 -10.17
C ILE A 538 2.87 -23.66 -10.94
N ARG A 539 3.08 -23.79 -12.26
CA ARG A 539 3.74 -22.76 -13.09
C ARG A 539 2.91 -21.49 -13.30
N THR A 540 1.59 -21.57 -13.13
CA THR A 540 0.67 -20.41 -13.22
C THR A 540 0.49 -19.66 -11.90
N ILE A 541 0.61 -20.34 -10.74
CA ILE A 541 0.44 -19.73 -9.41
C ILE A 541 1.74 -19.13 -8.88
N LYS A 542 2.91 -19.74 -9.14
CA LYS A 542 4.21 -19.21 -8.69
C LYS A 542 4.55 -17.85 -9.29
N GLN A 543 4.21 -17.61 -10.55
CA GLN A 543 4.46 -16.34 -11.22
C GLN A 543 3.49 -15.26 -10.71
N TYR A 544 2.22 -15.63 -10.49
CA TYR A 544 1.20 -14.76 -9.92
C TYR A 544 1.44 -14.39 -8.44
N VAL A 545 1.99 -15.30 -7.62
CA VAL A 545 2.29 -15.04 -6.20
C VAL A 545 3.62 -14.30 -6.03
N HIS A 546 4.61 -14.56 -6.90
CA HIS A 546 5.75 -13.67 -7.05
C HIS A 546 5.22 -12.28 -7.43
N ASP A 547 4.27 -12.13 -8.34
CA ASP A 547 3.66 -10.83 -8.62
C ASP A 547 2.88 -10.28 -7.40
N LEU A 548 2.22 -11.10 -6.57
CA LEU A 548 1.48 -10.64 -5.37
C LEU A 548 2.35 -10.18 -4.19
N ILE A 549 3.54 -10.77 -4.02
CA ILE A 549 4.48 -10.52 -2.88
C ILE A 549 5.68 -9.67 -3.33
N THR A 550 6.12 -9.86 -4.56
CA THR A 550 7.33 -9.29 -5.20
C THR A 550 6.97 -8.81 -6.62
N TRP A 551 6.30 -7.67 -6.68
CA TRP A 551 5.77 -7.10 -7.91
C TRP A 551 6.86 -6.92 -9.01
N PRO A 552 6.49 -7.07 -10.30
CA PRO A 552 7.39 -7.33 -11.41
C PRO A 552 8.39 -6.18 -11.66
N LYS A 553 9.55 -6.56 -12.22
CA LYS A 553 10.60 -5.64 -12.68
C LYS A 553 10.10 -4.60 -13.68
#